data_AF-A0A7C1SXY9-F1
#
_entry.id   AF-A0A7C1SXY9-F1
#
_cell.length_a   1.000
_cell.length_b   1.000
_cell.length_c   1.000
_cell.angle_alpha   90.00
_cell.angle_beta   90.00
_cell.angle_gamma   90.00
#
_symmetry.space_group_name_H-M   'P 1'
#
loop_
_entity.id
_entity.type
_entity.pdbx_description
1 polymer ?
#
loop_
_entity_poly.entity_id
_entity_poly.type
_entity_poly.pdbx_seq_one_letter_code
_entity_poly.pdbx_strand_id
1 'polypeptide(L)'
;MKNSIFLNRAPHLEPSELTAFSGNKLDRDSEHRDETSLEKALKVEGTHILAFSGTQLVLKHDGQVLDPLFAPYELADLQPNFDDAILLGHQVSGEPRLAVPVNVEPEALAAQYKPADPRALFRDALIGDELLGEVAQALSLLRWNADNRFCGRCGGAMETLIGG
;
A
#
# COMPACT_ATOMS: atom_id res chain seq x y z
N MET A 1 -0.44 24.98 10.47
CA MET A 1 -0.94 26.22 9.83
C MET A 1 -1.64 25.82 8.54
N LYS A 2 -2.85 26.32 8.26
CA LYS A 2 -3.53 26.04 6.98
C LYS A 2 -2.78 26.78 5.86
N ASN A 3 -2.07 26.03 5.02
CA ASN A 3 -1.43 26.55 3.82
C ASN A 3 -2.52 26.99 2.83
N SER A 4 -2.89 28.27 2.84
CA SER A 4 -3.82 28.84 1.88
C SER A 4 -3.03 29.44 0.72
N ILE A 5 -3.28 28.92 -0.49
CA ILE A 5 -2.73 29.48 -1.74
C ILE A 5 -3.18 30.93 -1.97
N PHE A 6 -4.28 31.35 -1.33
CA PHE A 6 -4.80 32.72 -1.42
C PHE A 6 -4.12 33.71 -0.46
N LEU A 7 -3.26 33.23 0.45
CA LEU A 7 -2.62 34.06 1.48
C LEU A 7 -1.11 34.23 1.30
N ASN A 8 -0.46 33.55 0.34
CA ASN A 8 0.98 33.60 0.15
C ASN A 8 1.37 33.97 -1.30
N ARG A 9 2.38 34.85 -1.45
CA ARG A 9 2.91 35.33 -2.75
C ARG A 9 4.23 34.66 -3.16
N ALA A 10 4.74 33.72 -2.38
CA ALA A 10 5.88 32.86 -2.73
C ALA A 10 5.41 31.76 -3.70
N PRO A 11 6.31 31.05 -4.43
CA PRO A 11 5.87 29.94 -5.28
C PRO A 11 4.95 29.02 -4.49
N HIS A 12 3.73 28.85 -5.01
CA HIS A 12 2.74 27.99 -4.37
C HIS A 12 3.30 26.57 -4.34
N LEU A 13 3.05 25.86 -3.23
CA LEU A 13 3.20 24.41 -3.21
C LEU A 13 2.34 23.80 -4.31
N GLU A 14 2.70 22.60 -4.74
CA GLU A 14 1.98 21.90 -5.79
C GLU A 14 0.49 21.76 -5.38
N PRO A 15 -0.48 22.30 -6.13
CA PRO A 15 -1.87 22.36 -5.68
C PRO A 15 -2.56 21.01 -5.44
N SER A 16 -2.11 19.93 -6.10
CA SER A 16 -2.65 18.59 -5.88
C SER A 16 -2.27 18.00 -4.51
N GLU A 17 -1.25 18.52 -3.84
CA GLU A 17 -0.95 18.21 -2.42
C GLU A 17 -2.11 18.54 -1.48
N LEU A 18 -3.06 19.39 -1.90
CA LEU A 18 -4.26 19.72 -1.13
C LEU A 18 -5.39 18.69 -1.29
N THR A 19 -5.23 17.70 -2.18
CA THR A 19 -6.18 16.62 -2.37
C THR A 19 -5.85 15.44 -1.45
N ALA A 20 -6.87 14.75 -0.92
CA ALA A 20 -6.62 13.57 -0.12
C ALA A 20 -5.91 12.49 -0.96
N PHE A 21 -5.06 11.68 -0.31
CA PHE A 21 -4.35 10.55 -0.93
C PHE A 21 -3.28 10.92 -1.99
N SER A 22 -2.93 12.19 -2.17
CA SER A 22 -1.92 12.62 -3.16
C SER A 22 -0.47 12.53 -2.67
N GLY A 23 -0.24 12.34 -1.37
CA GLY A 23 1.08 12.42 -0.74
C GLY A 23 2.04 11.25 -1.02
N ASN A 24 1.74 10.36 -1.97
CA ASN A 24 2.58 9.19 -2.24
C ASN A 24 3.93 9.60 -2.85
N LYS A 25 5.02 9.35 -2.10
CA LYS A 25 6.39 9.72 -2.49
C LYS A 25 7.23 8.56 -2.99
N LEU A 26 6.67 7.36 -3.11
CA LEU A 26 7.42 6.22 -3.60
C LEU A 26 7.90 6.48 -5.03
N ASP A 27 9.16 6.18 -5.28
CA ASP A 27 9.64 6.01 -6.64
C ASP A 27 9.06 4.70 -7.19
N ARG A 28 8.10 4.81 -8.10
CA ARG A 28 7.38 3.66 -8.65
C ARG A 28 8.27 2.85 -9.58
N ASP A 29 9.20 3.52 -10.26
CA ASP A 29 10.16 2.95 -11.22
C ASP A 29 9.54 1.91 -12.16
N SER A 30 8.32 2.17 -12.64
CA SER A 30 7.48 1.17 -13.34
C SER A 30 8.07 0.70 -14.67
N GLU A 31 8.81 1.58 -15.34
CA GLU A 31 9.42 1.38 -16.64
C GLU A 31 10.62 0.43 -16.61
N HIS A 32 11.26 0.23 -15.45
CA HIS A 32 12.41 -0.64 -15.28
C HIS A 32 12.07 -1.95 -14.56
N ARG A 33 10.80 -2.16 -14.21
CA ARG A 33 10.38 -3.42 -13.61
C ARG A 33 10.44 -4.55 -14.64
N ASP A 34 10.72 -5.73 -14.12
CA ASP A 34 10.80 -7.01 -14.81
C ASP A 34 10.10 -8.10 -13.99
N GLU A 35 10.01 -9.32 -14.52
CA GLU A 35 9.36 -10.46 -13.87
C GLU A 35 10.00 -10.85 -12.53
N THR A 36 11.25 -10.42 -12.30
CA THR A 36 12.01 -10.72 -11.07
C THR A 36 11.95 -9.59 -10.04
N SER A 37 11.32 -8.46 -10.35
CA SER A 37 11.39 -7.24 -9.54
C SER A 37 10.76 -7.40 -8.17
N LEU A 38 9.62 -8.10 -8.08
CA LEU A 38 8.98 -8.42 -6.81
C LEU A 38 9.83 -9.37 -5.95
N GLU A 39 10.37 -10.42 -6.56
CA GLU A 39 11.23 -11.40 -5.87
C GLU A 39 12.51 -10.74 -5.34
N LYS A 40 13.13 -9.86 -6.13
CA LYS A 40 14.29 -9.07 -5.72
C LYS A 40 13.92 -8.15 -4.54
N ALA A 41 12.80 -7.43 -4.63
CA ALA A 41 12.34 -6.52 -3.59
C ALA A 41 12.12 -7.27 -2.26
N LEU A 42 11.43 -8.42 -2.26
CA LEU A 42 11.19 -9.22 -1.04
C LEU A 42 12.46 -9.66 -0.31
N LYS A 43 13.61 -9.74 -1.00
CA LYS A 43 14.90 -10.14 -0.42
C LYS A 43 15.70 -8.98 0.15
N VAL A 44 15.31 -7.73 -0.10
CA VAL A 44 16.01 -6.54 0.38
C VAL A 44 15.74 -6.36 1.88
N GLU A 45 16.80 -6.19 2.66
CA GLU A 45 16.70 -5.83 4.07
C GLU A 45 16.08 -4.43 4.20
N GLY A 46 15.12 -4.26 5.12
CA GLY A 46 14.34 -3.02 5.24
C GLY A 46 13.10 -2.95 4.34
N THR A 47 12.77 -4.05 3.63
CA THR A 47 11.49 -4.16 2.93
C THR A 47 10.32 -4.06 3.90
N HIS A 48 9.40 -3.14 3.60
CA HIS A 48 8.19 -2.95 4.37
C HIS A 48 6.95 -3.32 3.53
N ILE A 49 6.00 -3.97 4.19
CA ILE A 49 4.79 -4.50 3.59
C ILE A 49 3.57 -3.84 4.24
N LEU A 50 2.65 -3.39 3.40
CA LEU A 50 1.28 -3.05 3.78
C LEU A 50 0.41 -4.30 3.61
N ALA A 51 -0.08 -4.83 4.71
CA ALA A 51 -0.91 -6.04 4.73
C ALA A 51 -2.39 -5.70 4.62
N PHE A 52 -3.11 -6.36 3.71
CA PHE A 52 -4.52 -6.09 3.44
C PHE A 52 -5.38 -7.32 3.68
N SER A 53 -6.30 -7.21 4.64
CA SER A 53 -7.36 -8.19 4.86
C SER A 53 -8.62 -7.68 4.16
N GLY A 54 -8.98 -8.32 3.04
CA GLY A 54 -9.96 -7.77 2.10
C GLY A 54 -9.54 -6.38 1.61
N THR A 55 -10.34 -5.35 1.90
CA THR A 55 -10.03 -3.94 1.56
C THR A 55 -9.48 -3.15 2.76
N GLN A 56 -9.27 -3.79 3.90
CA GLN A 56 -8.85 -3.12 5.13
C GLN A 56 -7.35 -3.28 5.33
N LEU A 57 -6.69 -2.17 5.61
CA LEU A 57 -5.29 -2.18 6.01
C LEU A 57 -5.20 -2.76 7.43
N VAL A 58 -4.32 -3.74 7.63
CA VAL A 58 -4.02 -4.29 8.95
C VAL A 58 -3.01 -3.35 9.62
N LEU A 59 -3.34 -2.86 10.81
CA LEU A 59 -2.44 -2.06 11.63
C LEU A 59 -1.98 -2.89 12.83
N LYS A 60 -0.68 -2.93 13.10
CA LYS A 60 -0.16 -3.40 14.40
C LYS A 60 -0.62 -2.41 15.47
N HIS A 61 -1.21 -2.91 16.54
CA HIS A 61 -1.77 -2.14 17.64
C HIS A 61 -1.10 -2.57 18.95
N ASP A 62 0.09 -2.03 19.20
CA ASP A 62 0.77 -2.14 20.49
C ASP A 62 0.56 -0.87 21.32
N GLY A 63 -0.56 -0.83 22.05
CA GLY A 63 -0.90 0.27 22.94
C GLY A 63 -1.29 1.56 22.23
N GLN A 64 -0.37 2.53 22.14
CA GLN A 64 -0.67 3.91 21.69
C GLN A 64 -0.33 4.19 20.23
N VAL A 65 0.47 3.34 19.58
CA VAL A 65 0.94 3.58 18.21
C VAL A 65 0.34 2.54 17.27
N LEU A 66 -0.26 3.03 16.18
CA LEU A 66 -0.68 2.20 15.06
C LEU A 66 0.45 2.18 14.05
N ASP A 67 0.95 0.99 13.76
CA ASP A 67 2.02 0.79 12.77
C ASP A 67 1.49 -0.07 11.60
N PRO A 68 1.38 0.49 10.39
CA PRO A 68 0.93 -0.25 9.21
C PRO A 68 2.03 -1.10 8.55
N LEU A 69 3.29 -0.98 8.97
CA LEU A 69 4.44 -1.52 8.24
C LEU A 69 4.90 -2.85 8.82
N PHE A 70 4.82 -3.90 8.01
CA PHE A 70 5.29 -5.23 8.38
C PHE A 70 6.61 -5.53 7.68
N ALA A 71 7.55 -6.13 8.40
CA ALA A 71 8.61 -6.91 7.79
C ALA A 71 8.05 -8.25 7.28
N PRO A 72 8.67 -8.88 6.26
CA PRO A 72 8.18 -10.14 5.69
C PRO A 72 7.93 -11.26 6.71
N TYR A 73 8.78 -11.37 7.73
CA TYR A 73 8.65 -12.42 8.75
C TYR A 73 7.50 -12.16 9.74
N GLU A 74 7.04 -10.90 9.89
CA GLU A 74 5.93 -10.54 10.78
C GLU A 74 4.56 -10.97 10.23
N LEU A 75 4.48 -11.35 8.94
CA LEU A 75 3.22 -11.68 8.28
C LEU A 75 2.74 -13.10 8.51
N ALA A 76 3.56 -14.00 9.07
CA ALA A 76 3.26 -15.44 9.13
C ALA A 76 1.86 -15.74 9.71
N ASP A 77 1.47 -15.04 10.77
CA ASP A 77 0.17 -15.22 11.45
C ASP A 77 -1.03 -14.70 10.63
N LEU A 78 -0.77 -13.85 9.63
CA LEU A 78 -1.80 -13.28 8.75
C LEU A 78 -2.07 -14.14 7.51
N GLN A 79 -1.28 -15.20 7.28
CA GLN A 79 -1.37 -16.06 6.09
C GLN A 79 -1.24 -15.23 4.79
N PRO A 80 -0.06 -14.64 4.52
CA PRO A 80 0.15 -13.74 3.40
C PRO A 80 0.06 -14.50 2.08
N ASN A 81 -0.58 -13.88 1.09
CA ASN A 81 -0.61 -14.36 -0.27
C ASN A 81 0.40 -13.55 -1.10
N PHE A 82 1.62 -14.10 -1.23
CA PHE A 82 2.69 -13.46 -1.99
C PHE A 82 2.52 -13.57 -3.51
N ASP A 83 1.69 -14.49 -4.00
CA ASP A 83 1.43 -14.64 -5.43
C ASP A 83 0.64 -13.43 -5.99
N ASP A 84 -0.19 -12.81 -5.14
CA ASP A 84 -0.96 -11.60 -5.46
C ASP A 84 -0.32 -10.32 -4.87
N ALA A 85 0.96 -10.39 -4.46
CA ALA A 85 1.68 -9.23 -3.92
C ALA A 85 2.07 -8.24 -5.03
N ILE A 86 2.14 -6.96 -4.66
CA ILE A 86 2.43 -5.86 -5.58
C ILE A 86 3.58 -5.03 -5.03
N LEU A 87 4.61 -4.81 -5.86
CA LEU A 87 5.65 -3.83 -5.60
C LEU A 87 5.07 -2.43 -5.84
N LEU A 88 4.98 -1.60 -4.80
CA LEU A 88 4.46 -0.24 -4.94
C LEU A 88 5.53 0.73 -5.43
N GLY A 89 6.78 0.49 -5.04
CA GLY A 89 7.94 1.29 -5.38
C GLY A 89 8.99 1.25 -4.28
N HIS A 90 9.86 2.24 -4.28
CA HIS A 90 10.94 2.38 -3.31
C HIS A 90 10.85 3.72 -2.59
N GLN A 91 11.22 3.73 -1.31
CA GLN A 91 11.48 4.95 -0.56
C GLN A 91 12.72 5.65 -1.12
N VAL A 92 12.91 6.94 -0.77
CA VAL A 92 14.13 7.69 -1.13
C VAL A 92 15.41 7.03 -0.57
N SER A 93 15.28 6.29 0.53
CA SER A 93 16.36 5.46 1.11
C SER A 93 16.71 4.21 0.29
N GLY A 94 15.87 3.84 -0.70
CA GLY A 94 15.99 2.61 -1.50
C GLY A 94 15.20 1.43 -0.93
N GLU A 95 14.58 1.56 0.24
CA GLU A 95 13.78 0.49 0.86
C GLU A 95 12.51 0.19 0.05
N PRO A 96 12.25 -1.07 -0.35
CA PRO A 96 11.05 -1.40 -1.08
C PRO A 96 9.79 -1.31 -0.23
N ARG A 97 8.70 -0.90 -0.88
CA ARG A 97 7.35 -0.93 -0.32
C ARG A 97 6.47 -1.87 -1.13
N LEU A 98 5.86 -2.84 -0.47
CA LEU A 98 4.95 -3.79 -1.11
C LEU A 98 3.55 -3.72 -0.49
N ALA A 99 2.56 -4.12 -1.28
CA ALA A 99 1.22 -4.45 -0.81
C ALA A 99 1.02 -5.95 -0.88
N VAL A 100 0.53 -6.57 0.19
CA VAL A 100 0.31 -8.02 0.25
C VAL A 100 -1.09 -8.29 0.77
N PRO A 101 -1.95 -8.98 0.00
CA PRO A 101 -3.22 -9.49 0.51
C PRO A 101 -2.95 -10.63 1.50
N VAL A 102 -3.78 -10.71 2.54
CA VAL A 102 -3.68 -11.74 3.57
C VAL A 102 -4.99 -12.53 3.65
N ASN A 103 -4.90 -13.83 3.96
CA ASN A 103 -6.06 -14.73 3.92
C ASN A 103 -6.85 -14.77 5.24
N VAL A 104 -6.38 -14.09 6.28
CA VAL A 104 -7.14 -13.92 7.52
C VAL A 104 -8.17 -12.80 7.32
N GLU A 105 -9.45 -13.13 7.50
CA GLU A 105 -10.56 -12.16 7.43
C GLU A 105 -10.48 -11.11 8.55
N PRO A 106 -11.01 -9.88 8.35
CA PRO A 106 -10.84 -8.80 9.31
C PRO A 106 -11.39 -9.12 10.71
N GLU A 107 -12.51 -9.83 10.79
CA GLU A 107 -13.15 -10.22 12.06
C GLU A 107 -12.40 -11.35 12.79
N ALA A 108 -11.52 -12.07 12.08
CA ALA A 108 -10.72 -13.17 12.61
C ALA A 108 -9.30 -12.72 13.02
N LEU A 109 -8.94 -11.46 12.79
CA LEU A 109 -7.65 -10.91 13.19
C LEU A 109 -7.48 -10.97 14.71
N ALA A 110 -6.26 -11.32 15.15
CA ALA A 110 -5.91 -11.30 16.56
C ALA A 110 -6.03 -9.89 17.17
N ALA A 111 -6.28 -9.81 18.47
CA ALA A 111 -6.55 -8.55 19.18
C ALA A 111 -5.42 -7.50 19.12
N GLN A 112 -4.20 -7.93 18.79
CA GLN A 112 -3.04 -7.06 18.56
C GLN A 112 -3.07 -6.34 17.19
N TYR A 113 -4.03 -6.69 16.34
CA TYR A 113 -4.22 -6.05 15.04
C TYR A 113 -5.51 -5.24 15.03
N LYS A 114 -5.47 -4.13 14.30
CA LYS A 114 -6.61 -3.28 14.04
C LYS A 114 -6.82 -3.18 12.53
N PRO A 115 -7.84 -3.86 11.96
CA PRO A 115 -8.23 -3.60 10.58
C PRO A 115 -8.83 -2.19 10.48
N ALA A 116 -8.43 -1.45 9.45
CA ALA A 116 -8.95 -0.12 9.15
C ALA A 116 -9.31 0.00 7.68
N ASP A 117 -10.56 0.40 7.40
CA ASP A 117 -10.98 0.69 6.03
C ASP A 117 -10.39 2.04 5.55
N PRO A 118 -10.32 2.29 4.23
CA PRO A 118 -9.65 3.48 3.69
C PRO A 118 -10.28 4.80 4.12
N ARG A 119 -11.59 4.80 4.38
CA ARG A 119 -12.31 5.98 4.84
C ARG A 119 -11.97 6.26 6.30
N ALA A 120 -11.89 5.22 7.13
CA ALA A 120 -11.45 5.35 8.52
C ALA A 120 -9.99 5.82 8.62
N LEU A 121 -9.08 5.28 7.81
CA LEU A 121 -7.67 5.71 7.75
C LEU A 121 -7.55 7.22 7.53
N PHE A 122 -8.29 7.77 6.56
CA PHE A 122 -8.30 9.19 6.26
C PHE A 122 -9.04 10.02 7.33
N ARG A 123 -10.27 9.64 7.68
CA ARG A 123 -11.12 10.44 8.58
C ARG A 123 -10.55 10.53 9.99
N ASP A 124 -10.02 9.42 10.49
CA ASP A 124 -9.54 9.31 11.86
C ASP A 124 -8.02 9.56 11.95
N ALA A 125 -7.37 9.91 10.83
CA ALA A 125 -5.95 10.19 10.71
C ALA A 125 -5.07 9.11 11.37
N LEU A 126 -5.36 7.84 11.07
CA LEU A 126 -4.72 6.70 11.72
C LEU A 126 -3.25 6.51 11.27
N ILE A 127 -2.89 7.07 10.12
CA ILE A 127 -1.56 7.02 9.51
C ILE A 127 -1.23 8.40 8.89
N GLY A 128 0.04 8.65 8.60
CA GLY A 128 0.46 9.90 7.95
C GLY A 128 0.06 10.01 6.47
N ASP A 129 0.02 11.24 5.94
CA ASP A 129 -0.45 11.54 4.58
C ASP A 129 0.32 10.80 3.48
N GLU A 130 1.63 10.60 3.66
CA GLU A 130 2.46 9.86 2.71
C GLU A 130 2.04 8.40 2.61
N LEU A 131 1.94 7.71 3.76
CA LEU A 131 1.45 6.34 3.85
C LEU A 131 0.01 6.22 3.35
N LEU A 132 -0.83 7.23 3.58
CA LEU A 132 -2.18 7.24 3.08
C LEU A 132 -2.23 7.22 1.54
N GLY A 133 -1.32 7.95 0.87
CA GLY A 133 -1.16 7.88 -0.58
C GLY A 133 -0.62 6.54 -1.08
N GLU A 134 0.29 5.91 -0.33
CA GLU A 134 0.77 4.54 -0.63
C GLU A 134 -0.36 3.51 -0.54
N VAL A 135 -1.18 3.60 0.52
CA VAL A 135 -2.34 2.73 0.73
C VAL A 135 -3.38 2.89 -0.37
N ALA A 136 -3.62 4.12 -0.84
CA ALA A 136 -4.52 4.37 -1.97
C ALA A 136 -4.02 3.71 -3.27
N GLN A 137 -2.72 3.80 -3.55
CA GLN A 137 -2.12 3.09 -4.68
C GLN A 137 -2.28 1.58 -4.52
N ALA A 138 -1.91 1.04 -3.36
CA ALA A 138 -1.99 -0.38 -3.05
C ALA A 138 -3.39 -0.95 -3.27
N LEU A 139 -4.40 -0.35 -2.67
CA LEU A 139 -5.79 -0.80 -2.79
C LEU A 139 -6.31 -0.74 -4.21
N SER A 140 -5.95 0.32 -4.95
CA SER A 140 -6.37 0.47 -6.34
C SER A 140 -5.83 -0.67 -7.20
N LEU A 141 -4.55 -1.01 -7.03
CA LEU A 141 -3.89 -2.07 -7.79
C LEU A 141 -4.37 -3.47 -7.36
N LEU A 142 -4.41 -3.75 -6.06
CA LEU A 142 -4.93 -5.02 -5.53
C LEU A 142 -6.37 -5.28 -6.00
N ARG A 143 -7.22 -4.25 -5.96
CA ARG A 143 -8.60 -4.36 -6.40
C ARG A 143 -8.70 -4.56 -7.91
N TRP A 144 -7.90 -3.85 -8.68
CA TRP A 144 -7.87 -4.03 -10.13
C TRP A 144 -7.45 -5.46 -10.49
N ASN A 145 -6.38 -5.99 -9.88
CA ASN A 145 -5.94 -7.37 -10.10
C ASN A 145 -7.02 -8.40 -9.74
N ALA A 146 -7.69 -8.22 -8.60
CA ALA A 146 -8.74 -9.13 -8.15
C ALA A 146 -9.98 -9.13 -9.06
N ASP A 147 -10.38 -7.96 -9.58
CA ASP A 147 -11.56 -7.82 -10.44
C ASP A 147 -11.26 -8.17 -11.91
N ASN A 148 -10.01 -8.09 -12.34
CA ASN A 148 -9.58 -8.29 -13.73
C ASN A 148 -8.78 -9.59 -13.88
N ARG A 149 -9.36 -10.73 -13.48
CA ARG A 149 -8.71 -12.04 -13.64
C ARG A 149 -8.82 -12.63 -15.05
N PHE A 150 -9.66 -12.04 -15.89
CA PHE A 150 -9.90 -12.48 -17.26
C PHE A 150 -9.85 -11.29 -18.23
N CYS A 151 -9.35 -11.53 -19.44
CA CYS A 151 -9.25 -10.52 -20.46
C CYS A 151 -10.64 -10.06 -20.91
N GLY A 152 -10.95 -8.77 -20.75
CA GLY A 152 -12.22 -8.20 -21.19
C GLY A 152 -12.50 -8.29 -22.70
N ARG A 153 -11.51 -8.68 -23.51
CA ARG A 153 -11.65 -8.87 -24.96
C ARG A 153 -11.92 -10.33 -25.37
N CYS A 154 -11.19 -11.29 -24.83
CA CYS A 154 -11.27 -12.69 -25.25
C CYS A 154 -11.76 -13.67 -24.17
N GLY A 155 -11.86 -13.23 -22.91
CA GLY A 155 -12.25 -14.08 -21.78
C GLY A 155 -11.17 -15.04 -21.29
N GLY A 156 -9.96 -15.00 -21.86
CA GLY A 156 -8.82 -15.81 -21.38
C GLY A 156 -8.35 -15.37 -19.99
N ALA A 157 -7.81 -16.30 -19.20
CA ALA A 157 -7.22 -15.98 -17.91
C ALA A 157 -6.01 -15.04 -18.07
N MET A 158 -5.90 -14.05 -17.18
CA MET A 158 -4.75 -13.14 -17.13
C MET A 158 -3.81 -13.55 -16.00
N GLU A 159 -2.54 -13.21 -16.18
CA GLU A 159 -1.47 -13.41 -15.21
C GLU A 159 -0.91 -12.05 -14.79
N THR A 160 -0.53 -11.96 -13.52
CA THR A 160 0.18 -10.81 -12.97
C THR A 160 1.64 -10.88 -13.41
N LEU A 161 2.16 -9.76 -13.92
CA LEU A 161 3.54 -9.66 -14.39
C LEU A 161 4.18 -8.39 -13.82
N ILE A 162 5.51 -8.30 -13.95
CA ILE A 162 6.26 -7.05 -13.74
C ILE A 162 6.10 -6.44 -12.33
N GLY A 163 5.85 -7.30 -11.34
CA GLY A 163 5.71 -6.93 -9.93
C GLY A 163 4.34 -6.43 -9.49
N GLY A 164 3.26 -6.83 -10.19
CA GLY A 164 1.88 -6.61 -9.78
C GLY A 164 0.96 -6.24 -10.92
#